data_AF-A0A1F9WS97-F1
#
_entry.id   AF-A0A1F9WS97-F1
#
_cell.length_a   1.000
_cell.length_b   1.000
_cell.length_c   1.000
_cell.angle_alpha   90.00
_cell.angle_beta   90.00
_cell.angle_gamma   90.00
#
_symmetry.space_group_name_H-M   'P 1'
#
loop_
_entity.id
_entity.type
_entity.pdbx_description
1 polymer ?
#
loop_
_entity_poly.entity_id
_entity_poly.type
_entity_poly.pdbx_seq_one_letter_code
_entity_poly.pdbx_strand_id
1 'polypeptide(L)'
;MSEFSKLAKEIGDMDALKAARNGVIRYDAVGAGSDPEMKISFYGDISQFAQLAAAGSKEHAKAAELKASAAGLQEYIDKELVIYNKSSGKNRVGRDLAESKGISVYLPPVESRIAQERLEGIFEGKYTDFAFDKATGWHDFVTFLYGAK
;
A
#
# COMPACT_ATOMS: atom_id res chain seq x y z
N MET A 1 4.72 -10.35 1.87
CA MET A 1 4.87 -9.20 0.95
C MET A 1 5.29 -9.62 -0.46
N SER A 2 6.44 -10.28 -0.66
CA SER A 2 6.87 -10.70 -2.01
C SER A 2 5.82 -11.52 -2.75
N GLU A 3 5.27 -12.55 -2.10
CA GLU A 3 4.22 -13.40 -2.67
C GLU A 3 2.95 -12.61 -3.03
N PHE A 4 2.37 -11.87 -2.07
CA PHE A 4 1.24 -10.98 -2.33
C PHE A 4 1.46 -10.08 -3.55
N SER A 5 2.60 -9.39 -3.62
CA SER A 5 2.90 -8.49 -4.74
C SER A 5 3.00 -9.21 -6.07
N LYS A 6 3.61 -10.41 -6.11
CA LYS A 6 3.68 -11.25 -7.32
C LYS A 6 2.30 -11.70 -7.78
N LEU A 7 1.47 -12.21 -6.87
CA LEU A 7 0.11 -12.64 -7.16
C LEU A 7 -0.76 -11.47 -7.65
N ALA A 8 -0.66 -10.31 -7.00
CA ALA A 8 -1.38 -9.11 -7.39
C ALA A 8 -1.01 -8.64 -8.81
N LYS A 9 0.28 -8.65 -9.16
CA LYS A 9 0.73 -8.34 -10.54
C LYS A 9 0.25 -9.38 -11.55
N GLU A 10 0.32 -10.66 -11.19
CA GLU A 10 -0.05 -11.75 -12.09
C GLU A 10 -1.55 -11.75 -12.40
N ILE A 11 -2.39 -11.53 -11.38
CA ILE A 11 -3.84 -11.36 -11.56
C ILE A 11 -4.13 -10.11 -12.40
N GLY A 12 -3.36 -9.03 -12.18
CA GLY A 12 -3.42 -7.83 -13.01
C GLY A 12 -4.75 -7.08 -12.97
N ASP A 13 -5.54 -7.26 -11.90
CA ASP A 13 -6.82 -6.56 -11.74
C ASP A 13 -6.60 -5.10 -11.31
N MET A 14 -6.35 -4.25 -12.31
CA MET A 14 -6.02 -2.85 -12.09
C MET A 14 -7.13 -2.05 -11.43
N ASP A 15 -8.40 -2.44 -11.61
CA ASP A 15 -9.53 -1.77 -10.96
C ASP A 15 -9.50 -2.03 -9.45
N ALA A 16 -9.28 -3.27 -9.04
CA ALA A 16 -9.16 -3.65 -7.63
C ALA A 16 -7.96 -2.98 -6.96
N LEU A 17 -6.81 -2.95 -7.66
CA LEU A 17 -5.60 -2.31 -7.14
C LEU A 17 -5.74 -0.78 -7.03
N LYS A 18 -6.40 -0.15 -8.00
CA LYS A 18 -6.74 1.28 -7.94
C LYS A 18 -7.72 1.57 -6.80
N ALA A 19 -8.74 0.74 -6.62
CA ALA A 19 -9.68 0.86 -5.50
C ALA A 19 -8.96 0.72 -4.15
N ALA A 20 -8.06 -0.26 -4.02
CA ALA A 20 -7.24 -0.44 -2.82
C ALA A 20 -6.30 0.75 -2.56
N ARG A 21 -5.63 1.27 -3.60
CA ARG A 21 -4.78 2.48 -3.51
C ARG A 21 -5.57 3.70 -3.02
N ASN A 22 -6.82 3.83 -3.44
CA ASN A 22 -7.70 4.94 -3.05
C ASN A 22 -8.32 4.72 -1.66
N GLY A 23 -8.56 3.47 -1.28
CA GLY A 23 -9.23 3.10 -0.04
C GLY A 23 -8.29 2.92 1.16
N VAL A 24 -7.00 2.67 0.94
CA VAL A 24 -6.02 2.47 2.02
C VAL A 24 -5.88 3.72 2.91
N ILE A 25 -5.75 3.50 4.21
CA ILE A 25 -5.38 4.53 5.17
C ILE A 25 -3.95 4.95 4.93
N ARG A 26 -3.74 6.27 4.92
CA ARG A 26 -2.44 6.88 4.69
C ARG A 26 -1.96 7.63 5.91
N TYR A 27 -0.65 7.67 6.06
CA TYR A 27 0.04 8.46 7.08
C TYR A 27 0.40 9.82 6.49
N ASP A 28 0.39 10.88 7.28
CA ASP A 28 0.72 12.22 6.78
C ASP A 28 2.20 12.30 6.35
N ALA A 29 2.44 12.97 5.21
CA ALA A 29 3.78 13.19 4.68
C ALA A 29 4.10 14.69 4.48
N VAL A 30 3.10 15.52 4.19
CA VAL A 30 3.30 16.90 3.70
C VAL A 30 2.42 17.94 4.40
N GLY A 31 1.55 17.52 5.33
CA GLY A 31 0.73 18.41 6.15
C GLY A 31 -0.59 18.86 5.49
N ALA A 32 -1.47 19.44 6.32
CA ALA A 32 -2.85 19.79 5.93
C ALA A 32 -2.94 20.84 4.83
N GLY A 33 -1.96 21.76 4.77
CA GLY A 33 -1.94 22.83 3.78
C GLY A 33 -1.62 22.33 2.37
N SER A 34 -0.79 21.30 2.27
CA SER A 34 -0.32 20.74 1.00
C SER A 34 -1.17 19.55 0.54
N ASP A 35 -1.69 18.74 1.48
CA ASP A 35 -2.48 17.54 1.20
C ASP A 35 -3.73 17.46 2.12
N PRO A 36 -4.72 18.36 1.93
CA PRO A 36 -5.90 18.41 2.79
C PRO A 36 -6.76 17.14 2.73
N GLU A 37 -6.76 16.46 1.59
CA GLU A 37 -7.54 15.24 1.33
C GLU A 37 -6.75 13.94 1.50
N MET A 38 -5.48 14.01 1.91
CA MET A 38 -4.59 12.84 2.05
C MET A 38 -4.43 12.01 0.76
N LYS A 39 -4.44 12.68 -0.40
CA LYS A 39 -4.30 12.08 -1.73
C LYS A 39 -2.87 12.11 -2.26
N ILE A 40 -1.99 12.94 -1.69
CA ILE A 40 -0.59 13.11 -2.10
C ILE A 40 0.33 12.18 -1.30
N SER A 41 0.01 11.91 -0.03
CA SER A 41 0.83 11.00 0.78
C SER A 41 1.10 9.68 0.05
N PHE A 42 2.35 9.24 0.10
CA PHE A 42 2.82 7.99 -0.50
C PHE A 42 3.12 6.91 0.53
N TYR A 43 2.73 7.13 1.79
CA TYR A 43 2.82 6.17 2.88
C TYR A 43 1.43 5.59 3.18
N GLY A 44 1.17 4.35 2.74
CA GLY A 44 -0.08 3.64 3.04
C GLY A 44 0.15 2.39 3.87
N ASP A 45 -0.86 2.01 4.66
CA ASP A 45 -0.80 0.77 5.47
C ASP A 45 -0.79 -0.48 4.58
N ILE A 46 0.25 -1.30 4.71
CA ILE A 46 0.43 -2.48 3.84
C ILE A 46 -0.65 -3.54 4.08
N SER A 47 -1.05 -3.75 5.33
CA SER A 47 -2.00 -4.81 5.68
C SER A 47 -3.36 -4.47 5.10
N GLN A 48 -3.82 -3.24 5.32
CA GLN A 48 -5.09 -2.78 4.80
C GLN A 48 -5.09 -2.73 3.27
N PHE A 49 -4.01 -2.25 2.64
CA PHE A 49 -3.92 -2.27 1.17
C PHE A 49 -4.07 -3.68 0.61
N ALA A 50 -3.37 -4.66 1.19
CA ALA A 50 -3.42 -6.05 0.73
C ALA A 50 -4.82 -6.65 0.88
N GLN A 51 -5.48 -6.39 2.01
CA GLN A 51 -6.86 -6.84 2.24
C GLN A 51 -7.84 -6.21 1.25
N LEU A 52 -7.76 -4.90 1.02
CA LEU A 52 -8.64 -4.20 0.06
C LEU A 52 -8.43 -4.72 -1.37
N ALA A 53 -7.18 -4.91 -1.79
CA ALA A 53 -6.85 -5.43 -3.11
C ALA A 53 -7.39 -6.86 -3.29
N ALA A 54 -7.19 -7.74 -2.31
CA ALA A 54 -7.64 -9.13 -2.38
C ALA A 54 -9.18 -9.25 -2.30
N ALA A 55 -9.84 -8.39 -1.52
CA ALA A 55 -11.30 -8.38 -1.41
C ALA A 55 -11.97 -7.82 -2.67
N GLY A 56 -11.37 -6.81 -3.30
CA GLY A 56 -11.88 -6.18 -4.52
C GLY A 56 -11.53 -6.92 -5.81
N SER A 57 -10.59 -7.86 -5.77
CA SER A 57 -10.17 -8.64 -6.95
C SER A 57 -11.33 -9.43 -7.54
N LYS A 58 -11.48 -9.35 -8.86
CA LYS A 58 -12.39 -10.18 -9.67
C LYS A 58 -12.00 -11.66 -9.58
N GLU A 59 -12.89 -12.51 -10.09
CA GLU A 59 -12.62 -13.94 -10.22
C GLU A 59 -11.39 -14.19 -11.08
N HIS A 60 -10.45 -14.95 -10.53
CA HIS A 60 -9.22 -15.38 -11.19
C HIS A 60 -8.82 -16.73 -10.58
N ALA A 61 -8.15 -17.60 -11.35
CA ALA A 61 -7.71 -18.91 -10.86
C ALA A 61 -6.85 -18.80 -9.58
N LYS A 62 -6.14 -17.68 -9.42
CA LYS A 62 -5.27 -17.36 -8.27
C LYS A 62 -5.90 -16.42 -7.23
N ALA A 63 -7.18 -16.07 -7.35
CA ALA A 63 -7.82 -15.14 -6.42
C ALA A 63 -7.85 -15.69 -4.97
N ALA A 64 -7.99 -17.00 -4.80
CA ALA A 64 -7.91 -17.66 -3.50
C ALA A 64 -6.51 -17.56 -2.88
N GLU A 65 -5.46 -17.75 -3.70
CA GLU A 65 -4.05 -17.58 -3.28
C GLU A 65 -3.76 -16.14 -2.87
N LEU A 66 -4.26 -15.15 -3.63
CA LEU A 66 -4.11 -13.74 -3.29
C LEU A 66 -4.74 -13.41 -1.93
N LYS A 67 -5.96 -13.90 -1.68
CA LYS A 67 -6.66 -13.73 -0.40
C LYS A 67 -5.91 -14.40 0.75
N ALA A 68 -5.41 -15.61 0.54
CA ALA A 68 -4.60 -16.31 1.54
C ALA A 68 -3.28 -15.55 1.83
N SER A 69 -2.58 -15.06 0.81
CA SER A 69 -1.33 -14.30 0.99
C SER A 69 -1.57 -12.95 1.67
N ALA A 70 -2.69 -12.26 1.38
CA ALA A 70 -3.09 -11.05 2.08
C ALA A 70 -3.40 -11.33 3.58
N ALA A 71 -4.14 -12.40 3.87
CA ALA A 71 -4.45 -12.82 5.24
C ALA A 71 -3.18 -13.22 6.01
N GLY A 72 -2.30 -14.02 5.40
CA GLY A 72 -1.02 -14.41 5.98
C GLY A 72 -0.09 -13.22 6.24
N LEU A 73 -0.10 -12.20 5.37
CA LEU A 73 0.63 -10.95 5.60
C LEU A 73 0.10 -10.21 6.83
N GLN A 74 -1.22 -10.10 6.97
CA GLN A 74 -1.82 -9.50 8.17
C GLN A 74 -1.46 -10.30 9.42
N GLU A 75 -1.55 -11.63 9.37
CA GLU A 75 -1.21 -12.50 10.50
C GLU A 75 0.24 -12.34 10.93
N TYR A 76 1.18 -12.31 9.98
CA TYR A 76 2.58 -12.02 10.26
C TYR A 76 2.77 -10.65 10.94
N ILE A 77 2.05 -9.62 10.46
CA ILE A 77 2.10 -8.28 11.06
C ILE A 77 1.58 -8.32 12.50
N ASP A 78 0.42 -8.93 12.71
CA ASP A 78 -0.29 -8.96 13.99
C ASP A 78 0.42 -9.83 15.04
N LYS A 79 1.14 -10.89 14.64
CA LYS A 79 1.73 -11.88 15.57
C LYS A 79 3.24 -11.80 15.72
N GLU A 80 3.96 -11.34 14.70
CA GLU A 80 5.42 -11.46 14.65
C GLU A 80 6.12 -10.11 14.48
N LEU A 81 5.62 -9.25 13.59
CA LEU A 81 6.31 -8.01 13.26
C LEU A 81 6.01 -6.88 14.26
N VAL A 82 4.75 -6.70 14.64
CA VAL A 82 4.31 -5.58 15.48
C VAL A 82 3.94 -6.09 16.87
N ILE A 83 4.82 -5.85 17.84
CA ILE A 83 4.61 -6.27 19.24
C ILE A 83 3.41 -5.55 19.87
N TYR A 84 3.21 -4.27 19.52
CA TYR A 84 2.11 -3.47 20.04
C TYR A 84 1.71 -2.39 19.03
N ASN A 85 0.43 -2.34 18.69
CA ASN A 85 -0.15 -1.28 17.88
C ASN A 85 -1.28 -0.61 18.67
N LYS A 86 -1.18 0.71 18.85
CA LYS A 86 -2.22 1.52 19.47
C LYS A 86 -2.53 2.69 18.57
N SER A 87 -3.82 2.86 18.30
CA SER A 87 -4.36 3.99 17.56
C SER A 87 -5.34 4.77 18.44
N SER A 88 -5.56 6.04 18.10
CA SER A 88 -6.61 6.84 18.70
C SER A 88 -7.08 7.92 17.74
N GLY A 89 -8.39 8.20 17.76
CA GLY A 89 -8.97 9.26 16.95
C GLY A 89 -9.04 8.95 15.46
N LYS A 90 -9.13 10.01 14.67
CA LYS A 90 -9.34 9.95 13.23
C LYS A 90 -8.26 10.76 12.51
N ASN A 91 -7.95 10.38 11.27
CA ASN A 91 -7.17 11.26 10.40
C ASN A 91 -7.99 12.48 9.95
N ARG A 92 -7.36 13.42 9.24
CA ARG A 92 -8.00 14.69 8.86
C ARG A 92 -9.19 14.54 7.89
N VAL A 93 -9.30 13.40 7.21
CA VAL A 93 -10.44 13.07 6.33
C VAL A 93 -11.50 12.21 7.03
N GLY A 94 -11.39 12.05 8.36
CA GLY A 94 -12.39 11.39 9.19
C GLY A 94 -12.30 9.86 9.23
N ARG A 95 -11.25 9.24 8.68
CA ARG A 95 -11.00 7.80 8.76
C ARG A 95 -10.46 7.42 10.13
N ASP A 96 -10.91 6.28 10.65
CA ASP A 96 -10.50 5.82 11.98
C ASP A 96 -9.07 5.29 11.93
N LEU A 97 -8.20 5.76 12.82
CA LEU A 97 -6.81 5.29 12.84
C LEU A 97 -6.70 3.81 13.27
N ALA A 98 -7.73 3.23 13.89
CA ALA A 98 -7.80 1.79 14.18
C ALA A 98 -7.89 0.90 12.93
N GLU A 99 -8.14 1.47 11.76
CA GLU A 99 -8.06 0.74 10.50
C GLU A 99 -6.63 0.35 10.11
N SER A 100 -5.62 1.04 10.64
CA SER A 100 -4.20 0.81 10.38
C SER A 100 -3.62 -0.31 11.25
N LYS A 101 -2.77 -1.15 10.67
CA LYS A 101 -1.94 -2.14 11.37
C LYS A 101 -0.55 -1.62 11.76
N GLY A 102 -0.25 -0.37 11.39
CA GLY A 102 0.88 0.39 11.93
C GLY A 102 2.16 0.26 11.12
N ILE A 103 2.11 -0.37 9.95
CA ILE A 103 3.25 -0.51 9.05
C ILE A 103 2.92 0.20 7.74
N SER A 104 3.57 1.34 7.53
CA SER A 104 3.53 2.05 6.25
C SER A 104 4.47 1.43 5.24
N VAL A 105 4.07 1.41 3.98
CA VAL A 105 4.93 1.15 2.84
C VAL A 105 4.75 2.23 1.79
N TYR A 106 5.76 2.36 0.91
CA TYR A 106 5.66 3.17 -0.28
C TYR A 106 4.55 2.65 -1.20
N LEU A 107 3.54 3.47 -1.46
CA LEU A 107 2.50 3.26 -2.46
C LEU A 107 2.36 4.51 -3.32
N PRO A 108 1.98 4.39 -4.60
CA PRO A 108 1.68 5.55 -5.42
C PRO A 108 0.62 6.43 -4.75
N PRO A 109 0.72 7.77 -4.84
CA PRO A 109 -0.33 8.68 -4.43
C PRO A 109 -1.66 8.37 -5.14
N VAL A 110 -2.76 8.79 -4.54
CA VAL A 110 -4.07 8.80 -5.22
C VAL A 110 -4.07 9.84 -6.33
N GLU A 111 -3.36 10.94 -6.12
CA GLU A 111 -3.10 11.99 -7.11
C GLU A 111 -2.25 11.46 -8.28
N SER A 112 -2.90 11.07 -9.37
CA SER A 112 -2.27 10.44 -10.54
C SER A 112 -1.40 11.37 -11.38
N ARG A 113 -1.45 12.69 -11.12
CA ARG A 113 -0.55 13.66 -11.78
C ARG A 113 0.87 13.63 -11.21
N ILE A 114 1.08 13.01 -10.05
CA ILE A 114 2.41 12.83 -9.47
C ILE A 114 3.05 11.62 -10.13
N ALA A 115 4.01 11.86 -11.03
CA ALA A 115 4.80 10.82 -11.65
C ALA A 115 5.75 10.15 -10.63
N GLN A 116 6.04 8.87 -10.84
CA GLN A 116 6.93 8.08 -9.98
C GLN A 116 8.30 8.73 -9.85
N GLU A 117 8.89 9.19 -10.96
CA GLU A 117 10.21 9.80 -10.99
C GLU A 117 10.25 11.11 -10.20
N ARG A 118 9.14 11.87 -10.22
CA ARG A 118 9.03 13.11 -9.45
C ARG A 118 9.00 12.83 -7.95
N LEU A 119 8.31 11.77 -7.55
CA LEU A 119 8.23 11.37 -6.15
C LEU A 119 9.54 10.75 -5.67
N GLU A 120 10.14 9.85 -6.44
CA GLU A 120 11.41 9.23 -6.06
C GLU A 120 12.57 10.23 -6.09
N GLY A 121 12.44 11.32 -6.86
CA GLY A 121 13.39 12.43 -6.84
C GLY A 121 13.50 13.18 -5.51
N ILE A 122 12.57 12.98 -4.57
CA ILE A 122 12.67 13.53 -3.19
C ILE A 122 13.24 12.54 -2.18
N PHE A 123 13.53 11.29 -2.57
CA PHE A 123 14.12 10.30 -1.67
C PHE A 123 15.62 10.55 -1.52
N GLU A 124 16.17 10.22 -0.34
CA GLU A 124 17.61 10.33 -0.08
C GLU A 124 18.45 9.38 -0.95
N GLY A 125 17.84 8.32 -1.49
CA GLY A 125 18.46 7.34 -2.37
C GLY A 125 17.42 6.60 -3.19
N LYS A 126 17.89 5.79 -4.15
CA LYS A 126 16.99 4.98 -4.99
C LYS A 126 16.28 3.96 -4.12
N TYR A 127 14.96 3.82 -4.28
CA TYR A 127 14.19 2.87 -3.49
C TYR A 127 14.70 1.42 -3.67
N THR A 128 15.21 1.10 -4.87
CA THR A 128 15.82 -0.18 -5.21
C THR A 128 17.11 -0.52 -4.45
N ASP A 129 17.73 0.47 -3.80
CA ASP A 129 18.94 0.24 -3.03
C ASP A 129 18.64 -0.28 -1.62
N PHE A 130 17.41 -0.08 -1.11
CA PHE A 130 17.00 -0.53 0.21
C PHE A 130 16.93 -2.07 0.30
N ALA A 131 17.36 -2.61 1.44
CA ALA A 131 17.28 -4.06 1.71
C ALA A 131 15.85 -4.60 1.60
N PHE A 132 14.87 -3.78 1.97
CA PHE A 132 13.46 -4.10 1.82
C PHE A 132 13.09 -4.40 0.37
N ASP A 133 13.47 -3.55 -0.57
CA ASP A 133 13.17 -3.77 -1.99
C ASP A 133 13.90 -5.02 -2.51
N LYS A 134 15.19 -5.16 -2.19
CA LYS A 134 15.99 -6.33 -2.59
C LYS A 134 15.38 -7.66 -2.12
N ALA A 135 14.74 -7.67 -0.95
CA ALA A 135 14.09 -8.87 -0.41
C ALA A 135 12.69 -9.12 -0.97
N THR A 136 11.98 -8.07 -1.42
CA THR A 136 10.54 -8.16 -1.72
C THR A 136 10.20 -7.97 -3.20
N GLY A 137 11.00 -7.21 -3.94
CA GLY A 137 10.69 -6.69 -5.27
C GLY A 137 9.59 -5.62 -5.22
N TRP A 138 9.42 -4.93 -4.10
CA TRP A 138 8.28 -4.02 -3.88
C TRP A 138 8.24 -2.84 -4.87
N HIS A 139 9.39 -2.30 -5.24
CA HIS A 139 9.49 -1.22 -6.21
C HIS A 139 8.92 -1.59 -7.58
N ASP A 140 9.18 -2.82 -8.03
CA ASP A 140 8.63 -3.34 -9.29
C ASP A 140 7.10 -3.47 -9.21
N PHE A 141 6.56 -3.85 -8.06
CA PHE A 141 5.12 -3.80 -7.81
C PHE A 141 4.56 -2.38 -7.80
N VAL A 142 5.23 -1.44 -7.13
CA VAL A 142 4.84 -0.03 -7.10
C VAL A 142 4.86 0.59 -8.49
N THR A 143 5.89 0.29 -9.29
CA THR A 143 6.01 0.71 -10.69
C THR A 143 4.83 0.18 -11.52
N PHE A 144 4.45 -1.09 -11.33
CA PHE A 144 3.25 -1.66 -11.92
C PHE A 144 1.97 -0.91 -11.49
N LEU A 145 1.84 -0.55 -10.21
CA LEU A 145 0.70 0.22 -9.69
C LEU A 145 0.60 1.65 -10.25
N TYR A 146 1.70 2.30 -10.63
CA TYR A 146 1.66 3.58 -11.35
C TYR A 146 0.99 3.44 -12.73
N GLY A 147 0.95 2.24 -13.31
CA GLY A 147 0.17 1.92 -14.50
C GLY A 147 -1.35 1.88 -14.27
N ALA A 148 -1.83 1.80 -13.03
CA ALA A 148 -3.25 1.81 -12.68
C ALA A 148 -3.79 3.25 -12.66
N LYS A 149 -4.09 3.80 -13.84
CA LYS A 149 -4.61 5.15 -14.01
C LYS A 149 -6.12 5.26 -13.75
#